data_AF-A0A9Q4P8V2-F1
#
_entry.id   AF-A0A9Q4P8V2-F1
#
_cell.length_a   1.000
_cell.length_b   1.000
_cell.length_c   1.000
_cell.angle_alpha   90.00
_cell.angle_beta   90.00
_cell.angle_gamma   90.00
#
_symmetry.space_group_name_H-M   'P 1'
#
loop_
_entity.id
_entity.type
_entity.pdbx_description
1 polymer ?
#
loop_
_entity_poly.entity_id
_entity_poly.type
_entity_poly.pdbx_seq_one_letter_code
_entity_poly.pdbx_strand_id
1 'polypeptide(L)'
;MKVNLNVPFMNYKGLVITKKVEGTDVEQEQLMKDVIAPILFSGEWRDERVNALSGDEKIRAYSLSLKIYQSTGNIEISAEEALMIKEAALVLNPGGYAQIVKLIDG
;
A
#
# COMPACT_ATOMS: atom_id res chain seq x y z
N MET A 1 -6.80 13.13 6.69
CA MET A 1 -5.52 13.52 6.04
C MET A 1 -5.58 13.15 4.56
N LYS A 2 -4.70 13.70 3.71
CA LYS A 2 -4.67 13.39 2.26
C LYS A 2 -3.37 12.67 1.91
N VAL A 3 -3.44 11.60 1.15
CA VAL A 3 -2.28 10.81 0.69
C VAL A 3 -2.44 10.43 -0.78
N ASN A 4 -1.34 10.37 -1.53
CA ASN A 4 -1.34 9.92 -2.92
C ASN A 4 -0.46 8.67 -3.11
N LEU A 5 -1.06 7.48 -3.04
CA LEU A 5 -0.36 6.22 -3.31
C LEU A 5 -0.25 5.90 -4.82
N ASN A 6 -0.76 6.77 -5.71
CA ASN A 6 -0.58 6.69 -7.15
C ASN A 6 0.79 7.29 -7.57
N VAL A 7 1.86 6.85 -6.91
CA VAL A 7 3.25 7.25 -7.16
C VAL A 7 4.14 6.01 -7.17
N PRO A 8 5.24 6.00 -7.93
CA PRO A 8 6.13 4.86 -8.00
C PRO A 8 7.00 4.69 -6.75
N PHE A 9 7.41 3.45 -6.48
CA PHE A 9 8.54 3.21 -5.58
C PHE A 9 9.87 3.59 -6.23
N MET A 10 10.78 4.09 -5.41
CA MET A 10 12.17 4.37 -5.77
C MET A 10 13.10 3.31 -5.17
N ASN A 11 14.12 2.91 -5.92
CA ASN A 11 15.20 2.09 -5.38
C ASN A 11 16.23 2.94 -4.62
N TYR A 12 17.21 2.28 -3.99
CA TYR A 12 18.25 2.94 -3.18
C TYR A 12 19.17 3.90 -3.98
N LYS A 13 19.10 3.88 -5.32
CA LYS A 13 19.82 4.81 -6.21
C LYS A 13 18.98 6.03 -6.60
N GLY A 14 17.74 6.12 -6.11
CA GLY A 14 16.81 7.18 -6.50
C GLY A 14 16.22 7.00 -7.90
N LEU A 15 16.17 5.78 -8.42
CA LEU A 15 15.53 5.47 -9.70
C LEU A 15 14.20 4.76 -9.45
N VAL A 16 13.22 5.01 -10.33
CA VAL A 16 11.91 4.33 -10.31
C VAL A 16 12.10 2.83 -10.47
N ILE A 17 11.38 2.06 -9.65
CA ILE A 17 11.28 0.61 -9.79
C ILE A 17 10.21 0.30 -10.84
N THR A 18 10.57 -0.51 -11.82
CA THR A 18 9.65 -1.04 -12.83
C THR A 18 9.42 -2.54 -12.63
N LYS A 19 8.25 -3.02 -13.05
CA LYS A 19 7.86 -4.43 -13.13
C LYS A 19 7.49 -4.76 -14.57
N LYS A 20 7.88 -5.94 -15.04
CA LYS A 20 7.42 -6.46 -16.33
C LYS A 20 5.92 -6.79 -16.21
N VAL A 21 5.11 -6.30 -17.14
CA VAL A 21 3.69 -6.65 -17.21
C VAL A 21 3.57 -8.07 -17.73
N GLU A 22 2.92 -8.93 -16.94
CA GLU A 22 2.81 -10.37 -17.23
C GLU A 22 2.23 -10.60 -18.64
N GLY A 23 2.90 -11.47 -19.40
CA GLY A 23 2.51 -11.78 -20.78
C GLY A 23 2.88 -10.71 -21.83
N THR A 24 3.64 -9.68 -21.46
CA THR A 24 4.08 -8.62 -22.41
C THR A 24 5.56 -8.28 -22.21
N ASP A 25 6.18 -7.59 -23.17
CA ASP A 25 7.52 -7.01 -23.04
C ASP A 25 7.51 -5.57 -22.52
N VAL A 26 6.38 -5.11 -21.98
CA VAL A 26 6.23 -3.77 -21.43
C VAL A 26 6.67 -3.76 -19.97
N GLU A 27 7.53 -2.81 -19.62
CA GLU A 27 7.81 -2.45 -18.23
C GLU A 27 6.85 -1.35 -17.78
N GLN A 28 6.29 -1.51 -16.59
CA GLN A 28 5.43 -0.53 -15.95
C GLN A 28 6.03 -0.13 -14.60
N GLU A 29 5.90 1.13 -14.24
CA GLU A 29 6.27 1.59 -12.90
C GLU A 29 5.53 0.79 -11.82
N GLN A 30 6.26 0.42 -10.76
CA GLN A 30 5.67 -0.23 -9.60
C GLN A 30 5.07 0.85 -8.69
N LEU A 31 3.80 1.16 -8.90
CA LEU A 31 3.06 2.12 -8.08
C LEU A 31 2.82 1.57 -6.67
N MET A 32 2.88 2.46 -5.67
CA MET A 32 2.64 2.09 -4.27
C MET A 32 1.23 1.51 -4.06
N LYS A 33 0.23 2.05 -4.74
CA LYS A 33 -1.15 1.53 -4.71
C LYS A 33 -1.27 0.08 -5.18
N ASP A 34 -0.48 -0.33 -6.17
CA ASP A 34 -0.50 -1.69 -6.73
C ASP A 34 0.14 -2.71 -5.79
N VAL A 35 0.83 -2.25 -4.75
CA VAL A 35 1.46 -3.09 -3.74
C VAL A 35 0.65 -3.08 -2.45
N ILE A 36 0.26 -1.90 -1.95
CA ILE A 36 -0.48 -1.76 -0.69
C ILE A 36 -1.91 -2.28 -0.79
N ALA A 37 -2.62 -2.03 -1.90
CA ALA A 37 -4.01 -2.46 -2.01
C ALA A 37 -4.17 -3.99 -1.96
N PRO A 38 -3.35 -4.79 -2.69
CA PRO A 38 -3.41 -6.25 -2.57
C PRO A 38 -3.09 -6.76 -1.16
N ILE A 39 -2.13 -6.15 -0.46
CA ILE A 39 -1.81 -6.51 0.93
C ILE A 39 -3.04 -6.30 1.80
N LEU A 40 -3.65 -5.09 1.75
CA LEU A 40 -4.86 -4.75 2.51
C LEU A 40 -6.05 -5.66 2.17
N PHE A 41 -6.16 -6.09 0.92
CA PHE A 41 -7.20 -6.99 0.46
C PHE A 41 -7.02 -8.41 1.02
N SER A 42 -5.79 -8.94 1.04
CA SER A 42 -5.52 -10.33 1.42
C SER A 42 -5.60 -10.58 2.92
N GLY A 43 -5.28 -9.57 3.75
CA GLY A 43 -5.22 -9.73 5.21
C GLY A 43 -3.84 -10.12 5.72
N GLU A 44 -2.88 -10.42 4.83
CA GLU A 44 -1.65 -11.16 5.16
C GLU A 44 -0.66 -10.40 6.06
N TRP A 45 -0.85 -9.10 6.27
CA TRP A 45 0.00 -8.30 7.16
C TRP A 45 -0.33 -8.48 8.66
N ARG A 46 -1.40 -9.20 8.98
CA ARG A 46 -1.79 -9.54 10.36
C ARG A 46 -1.73 -11.04 10.58
N ASP A 47 -1.03 -11.44 11.63
CA ASP A 47 -1.01 -12.84 12.06
C ASP A 47 -2.35 -13.20 12.72
N GLU A 48 -3.12 -14.08 12.09
CA GLU A 48 -4.43 -14.54 12.58
C GLU A 48 -4.34 -15.27 13.93
N ARG A 49 -3.17 -15.81 14.32
CA ARG A 49 -2.98 -16.55 15.58
C ARG A 49 -2.71 -15.62 16.76
N VAL A 50 -2.22 -14.42 16.50
CA VAL A 50 -1.75 -13.48 17.54
C VAL A 50 -2.63 -12.22 17.58
N ASN A 51 -3.04 -11.71 16.43
CA ASN A 51 -3.71 -10.41 16.33
C ASN A 51 -4.59 -10.31 15.08
N ALA A 52 -5.55 -11.23 14.98
CA ALA A 52 -6.51 -11.28 13.88
C ALA A 52 -7.33 -10.00 13.77
N LEU A 53 -7.61 -9.58 12.52
CA LEU A 53 -8.56 -8.51 12.25
C LEU A 53 -9.97 -8.91 12.69
N SER A 54 -10.63 -8.04 13.43
CA SER A 54 -12.07 -8.12 13.71
C SER A 54 -12.89 -7.99 12.41
N GLY A 55 -14.19 -8.32 12.48
CA GLY A 55 -15.09 -8.20 11.33
C GLY A 55 -15.14 -6.79 10.75
N ASP A 56 -15.20 -5.78 11.61
CA ASP A 56 -15.21 -4.37 11.20
C ASP A 56 -13.89 -3.95 10.56
N GLU A 57 -12.77 -4.43 11.09
CA GLU A 57 -11.45 -4.17 10.49
C GLU A 57 -11.28 -4.85 9.14
N LYS A 58 -11.85 -6.05 8.92
CA LYS A 58 -11.86 -6.70 7.59
C LYS A 58 -12.65 -5.89 6.58
N ILE A 59 -13.83 -5.39 6.95
CA ILE A 59 -14.64 -4.52 6.08
C ILE A 59 -13.89 -3.22 5.76
N ARG A 60 -13.23 -2.64 6.77
CA ARG A 60 -12.44 -1.42 6.60
C ARG A 60 -11.23 -1.65 5.69
N ALA A 61 -10.46 -2.71 5.91
CA ALA A 61 -9.31 -3.05 5.08
C ALA A 61 -9.72 -3.28 3.62
N TYR A 62 -10.80 -4.03 3.40
CA TYR A 62 -11.35 -4.23 2.07
C TYR A 62 -11.76 -2.90 1.41
N SER A 63 -12.52 -2.06 2.10
CA SER A 63 -12.97 -0.77 1.56
C SER A 63 -11.80 0.16 1.23
N LEU A 64 -10.79 0.20 2.11
CA LEU A 64 -9.58 0.98 1.93
C LEU A 64 -8.74 0.44 0.75
N SER A 65 -8.66 -0.89 0.58
CA SER A 65 -7.95 -1.52 -0.54
C SER A 65 -8.50 -1.05 -1.89
N LEU A 66 -9.83 -1.04 -2.06
CA LEU A 66 -10.48 -0.61 -3.29
C LEU A 66 -10.26 0.87 -3.55
N LYS A 67 -10.43 1.69 -2.51
CA LYS A 67 -10.21 3.15 -2.56
C LYS A 67 -8.79 3.50 -3.00
N ILE A 68 -7.78 2.79 -2.48
CA ILE A 68 -6.37 2.97 -2.87
C ILE A 68 -6.15 2.52 -4.31
N TYR A 69 -6.61 1.33 -4.68
CA TYR A 69 -6.38 0.77 -6.02
C TYR A 69 -6.99 1.62 -7.13
N GLN A 70 -8.22 2.09 -6.92
CA GLN A 70 -8.97 2.92 -7.88
C GLN A 70 -8.48 4.36 -7.93
N SER A 71 -7.65 4.80 -6.98
CA SER A 71 -7.17 6.18 -6.95
C SER A 71 -6.26 6.49 -8.14
N THR A 72 -6.42 7.70 -8.68
CA THR A 72 -5.54 8.30 -9.69
C THR A 72 -4.76 9.49 -9.11
N GLY A 73 -4.90 9.77 -7.81
CA GLY A 73 -4.28 10.89 -7.12
C GLY A 73 -4.56 10.86 -5.62
N ASN A 74 -4.65 12.04 -5.01
CA ASN A 74 -4.91 12.17 -3.57
C ASN A 74 -6.25 11.55 -3.16
N ILE A 75 -6.22 10.74 -2.11
CA ILE A 75 -7.41 10.27 -1.39
C ILE A 75 -7.42 10.83 0.03
N GLU A 76 -8.61 11.07 0.57
CA GLU A 76 -8.78 11.38 1.98
C GLU A 76 -8.77 10.11 2.80
N ILE A 77 -7.98 10.04 3.86
CA ILE A 77 -7.94 8.92 4.80
C ILE A 77 -8.09 9.38 6.25
N SER A 78 -8.68 8.52 7.09
CA SER A 78 -8.73 8.69 8.54
C SER A 78 -7.39 8.35 9.21
N ALA A 79 -7.26 8.63 10.51
CA ALA A 79 -6.08 8.25 11.28
C ALA A 79 -5.94 6.72 11.39
N GLU A 80 -7.06 6.02 11.51
CA GLU A 80 -7.13 4.56 11.56
C GLU A 80 -6.75 3.93 10.21
N GLU A 81 -7.24 4.49 9.09
CA GLU A 81 -6.84 4.06 7.75
C GLU A 81 -5.34 4.31 7.53
N ALA A 82 -4.80 5.43 8.01
CA ALA A 82 -3.37 5.73 7.94
C ALA A 82 -2.53 4.71 8.73
N LEU A 83 -2.95 4.37 9.96
CA LEU A 83 -2.29 3.34 10.77
C LEU A 83 -2.34 1.99 10.06
N MET A 84 -3.50 1.60 9.53
CA MET A 84 -3.68 0.34 8.82
C MET A 84 -2.79 0.23 7.58
N ILE A 85 -2.60 1.31 6.82
CA ILE A 85 -1.65 1.33 5.69
C ILE A 85 -0.21 1.13 6.18
N LYS A 86 0.19 1.78 7.28
CA LYS A 86 1.54 1.60 7.84
C LYS A 86 1.78 0.19 8.34
N GLU A 87 0.79 -0.43 8.97
CA GLU A 87 0.86 -1.83 9.38
C GLU A 87 0.96 -2.76 8.17
N ALA A 88 0.14 -2.53 7.13
CA ALA A 88 0.25 -3.27 5.88
C ALA A 88 1.64 -3.15 5.26
N ALA A 89 2.25 -1.97 5.32
CA ALA A 89 3.59 -1.74 4.81
C ALA A 89 4.70 -2.49 5.58
N LEU A 90 4.44 -3.04 6.77
CA LEU A 90 5.45 -3.81 7.54
C LEU A 90 5.94 -5.07 6.82
N VAL A 91 5.16 -5.60 5.88
CA VAL A 91 5.57 -6.76 5.06
C VAL A 91 6.60 -6.37 3.99
N LEU A 92 6.77 -5.07 3.72
CA LEU A 92 7.73 -4.58 2.73
C LEU A 92 9.15 -4.57 3.29
N ASN A 93 10.13 -4.51 2.39
CA ASN A 93 11.50 -4.22 2.79
C ASN A 93 11.61 -2.81 3.40
N PRO A 94 12.71 -2.49 4.12
CA PRO A 94 12.87 -1.19 4.79
C PRO A 94 12.72 0.02 3.86
N GLY A 95 13.17 -0.08 2.61
CA GLY A 95 13.07 1.01 1.63
C GLY A 95 11.63 1.26 1.17
N GLY A 96 10.85 0.20 0.96
CA GLY A 96 9.43 0.29 0.64
C GLY A 96 8.62 0.84 1.82
N TYR A 97 8.83 0.29 3.02
CA TYR A 97 8.18 0.75 4.24
C TYR A 97 8.43 2.25 4.49
N ALA A 98 9.68 2.68 4.46
CA ALA A 98 10.04 4.07 4.72
C ALA A 98 9.40 5.05 3.73
N GLN A 99 9.27 4.66 2.46
CA GLN A 99 8.61 5.49 1.45
C GLN A 99 7.11 5.66 1.73
N ILE A 100 6.41 4.59 2.15
CA ILE A 100 5.00 4.66 2.53
C ILE A 100 4.80 5.54 3.77
N VAL A 101 5.61 5.34 4.81
CA VAL A 101 5.47 6.10 6.06
C VAL A 101 5.73 7.59 5.82
N LYS A 102 6.79 7.95 5.08
CA LYS A 102 7.07 9.35 4.72
C LYS A 102 5.92 9.98 3.95
N LEU A 103 5.33 9.26 3.02
CA LEU A 103 4.19 9.76 2.24
C LEU A 103 2.96 10.04 3.12
N ILE A 104 2.75 9.27 4.18
CA ILE A 104 1.62 9.44 5.12
C ILE A 104 1.90 10.54 6.14
N ASP A 105 3.12 10.61 6.67
CA ASP A 105 3.48 11.50 7.78
C ASP A 105 3.93 12.90 7.35
N GLY A 106 4.39 13.05 6.09
CA GLY A 106 4.94 14.32 5.56
C GLY A 106 6.42 14.47 5.85
#